data_AF-A0A800JCF6-F1
#
_entry.id   AF-A0A800JCF6-F1
#
_cell.length_a   1.000
_cell.length_b   1.000
_cell.length_c   1.000
_cell.angle_alpha   90.00
_cell.angle_beta   90.00
_cell.angle_gamma   90.00
#
_symmetry.space_group_name_H-M   'P 1'
#
loop_
_entity.id
_entity.type
_entity.pdbx_description
1 polymer ?
#
loop_
_entity_poly.entity_id
_entity_poly.type
_entity_poly.pdbx_seq_one_letter_code
_entity_poly.pdbx_strand_id
1 'polypeptide(L)'
;MPRILGIDIPSAKRIDIALRSIYGIGPAVSAKVLENAGIDAAARAHTLSEEQLAQIAKAIQTTEMRPSQTRTAPNPETELCPILVEGDLRRKVTEDIKNLKSIRSYRGQRHQRGLPTRGQRTQTNARTRKGPKKTVGAQRKTD
;
A
#
# COMPACT_ATOMS: atom_id res chain seq x y z
N MET A 1 -13.74 7.88 -18.67
CA MET A 1 -12.92 6.93 -17.88
C MET A 1 -13.30 7.13 -16.43
N PRO A 2 -13.65 6.09 -15.66
CA PRO A 2 -14.04 6.24 -14.28
C PRO A 2 -12.84 6.73 -13.46
N ARG A 3 -13.02 7.86 -12.77
CA ARG A 3 -11.99 8.48 -11.93
C ARG A 3 -12.50 8.54 -10.50
N ILE A 4 -11.71 8.04 -9.56
CA ILE A 4 -12.04 8.04 -8.13
C ILE A 4 -10.88 8.70 -7.38
N LEU A 5 -11.19 9.68 -6.52
CA LEU A 5 -10.21 10.40 -5.69
C LEU A 5 -9.02 10.96 -6.50
N GLY A 6 -9.28 11.40 -7.74
CA GLY A 6 -8.26 11.95 -8.62
C GLY A 6 -7.43 10.92 -9.39
N ILE A 7 -7.73 9.61 -9.30
CA ILE A 7 -6.99 8.52 -9.96
C ILE A 7 -7.88 7.80 -10.96
N ASP A 8 -7.31 7.51 -12.12
CA ASP A 8 -8.00 6.79 -13.19
C ASP A 8 -8.00 5.29 -12.93
N ILE A 9 -9.19 4.70 -12.99
CA ILE A 9 -9.39 3.28 -12.76
C ILE A 9 -9.44 2.53 -14.10
N PRO A 10 -8.83 1.34 -14.21
CA PRO A 10 -8.90 0.54 -15.43
C PRO A 10 -10.35 0.11 -15.75
N SER A 11 -10.91 0.66 -16.82
CA SER A 11 -12.32 0.52 -17.22
C SER A 11 -12.74 -0.90 -17.66
N ALA A 12 -11.79 -1.67 -18.20
CA ALA A 12 -12.06 -3.02 -18.72
C ALA A 12 -12.15 -4.08 -17.60
N LYS A 13 -11.71 -3.78 -16.38
CA LYS A 13 -11.66 -4.76 -15.27
C LYS A 13 -12.97 -4.78 -14.47
N ARG A 14 -13.16 -5.85 -13.71
CA ARG A 14 -14.19 -5.93 -12.66
C ARG A 14 -13.88 -4.93 -11.55
N ILE A 15 -14.91 -4.37 -10.92
CA ILE A 15 -14.75 -3.28 -9.93
C ILE A 15 -13.85 -3.69 -8.76
N ASP A 16 -13.99 -4.92 -8.27
CA ASP A 16 -13.20 -5.48 -7.17
C ASP A 16 -11.69 -5.53 -7.43
N ILE A 17 -11.30 -5.74 -8.69
CA ILE A 17 -9.90 -5.72 -9.14
C ILE A 17 -9.49 -4.30 -9.51
N ALA A 18 -10.40 -3.53 -10.09
CA ALA A 18 -10.14 -2.18 -10.55
C ALA A 18 -9.82 -1.24 -9.38
N LEU A 19 -10.52 -1.35 -8.24
CA LEU A 19 -10.23 -0.56 -7.03
C LEU A 19 -8.84 -0.84 -6.44
N ARG A 20 -8.26 -2.03 -6.68
CA ARG A 20 -6.92 -2.39 -6.20
C ARG A 20 -5.78 -1.68 -6.92
N SER A 21 -6.07 -0.91 -7.98
CA SER A 21 -5.07 -0.03 -8.58
C SER A 21 -4.75 1.18 -7.68
N ILE A 22 -5.63 1.49 -6.73
CA ILE A 22 -5.45 2.57 -5.76
C ILE A 22 -4.54 2.07 -4.63
N TYR A 23 -3.47 2.82 -4.37
CA TYR A 23 -2.51 2.50 -3.32
C TYR A 23 -3.16 2.55 -1.92
N GLY A 24 -3.09 1.43 -1.20
CA GLY A 24 -3.74 1.25 0.10
C GLY A 24 -4.99 0.37 0.04
N ILE A 25 -5.55 0.14 -1.15
CA ILE A 25 -6.71 -0.74 -1.33
C ILE A 25 -6.26 -2.13 -1.79
N GLY A 26 -6.38 -3.10 -0.88
CA GLY A 26 -6.16 -4.53 -1.15
C GLY A 26 -7.46 -5.29 -1.44
N PRO A 27 -7.40 -6.62 -1.65
CA PRO A 27 -8.59 -7.45 -1.88
C PRO A 27 -9.58 -7.41 -0.71
N ALA A 28 -9.09 -7.51 0.52
CA ALA A 28 -9.92 -7.44 1.73
C ALA A 28 -10.57 -6.07 1.91
N VAL A 29 -9.88 -5.00 1.53
CA VAL A 29 -10.40 -3.63 1.61
C VAL A 29 -11.45 -3.38 0.55
N SER A 30 -11.16 -3.77 -0.70
CA SER A 30 -12.09 -3.63 -1.81
C SER A 30 -13.41 -4.35 -1.56
N ALA A 31 -13.37 -5.56 -0.98
CA ALA A 31 -14.59 -6.32 -0.68
C ALA A 31 -15.48 -5.55 0.33
N LYS A 32 -14.89 -5.04 1.42
CA LYS A 32 -15.65 -4.28 2.44
C LYS A 32 -16.16 -2.94 1.93
N VAL A 33 -15.37 -2.23 1.12
CA VAL A 33 -15.81 -0.97 0.51
C VAL A 33 -17.02 -1.19 -0.39
N LEU A 34 -17.04 -2.28 -1.17
CA LEU A 34 -18.16 -2.61 -2.04
C LEU A 34 -19.39 -3.08 -1.27
N GLU A 35 -19.20 -3.85 -0.20
CA GLU A 35 -20.26 -4.24 0.73
C GLU A 35 -20.92 -3.01 1.38
N ASN A 36 -20.12 -2.06 1.87
CA ASN A 36 -20.59 -0.81 2.45
C ASN A 36 -21.28 0.11 1.43
N ALA A 37 -20.83 0.09 0.17
CA ALA A 37 -21.44 0.84 -0.91
C ALA A 37 -22.70 0.15 -1.49
N GLY A 38 -22.92 -1.13 -1.19
CA GLY A 38 -24.03 -1.92 -1.74
C GLY A 38 -23.91 -2.17 -3.26
N ILE A 39 -22.69 -2.18 -3.81
CA ILE A 39 -22.44 -2.32 -5.25
C ILE A 39 -21.93 -3.72 -5.57
N ASP A 40 -22.44 -4.34 -6.64
CA ASP A 40 -21.98 -5.65 -7.09
C ASP A 40 -20.51 -5.64 -7.53
N ALA A 41 -19.73 -6.57 -6.97
CA ALA A 41 -18.31 -6.74 -7.24
C ALA A 41 -18.02 -7.33 -8.63
N ALA A 42 -19.01 -7.97 -9.28
CA ALA A 42 -18.82 -8.58 -10.60
C ALA A 42 -18.98 -7.60 -11.77
N ALA A 43 -19.65 -6.47 -11.55
CA ALA A 43 -19.81 -5.44 -12.57
C ALA A 43 -18.46 -4.88 -13.05
N ARG A 44 -18.47 -4.31 -14.26
CA ARG A 44 -17.27 -3.77 -14.92
C ARG A 44 -17.11 -2.29 -14.56
N ALA A 45 -15.87 -1.82 -14.51
CA ALA A 45 -15.60 -0.44 -14.13
C ALA A 45 -16.15 0.60 -15.12
N HIS A 46 -16.34 0.25 -16.40
CA HIS A 46 -16.93 1.17 -17.38
C HIS A 46 -18.45 1.35 -17.23
N THR A 47 -19.16 0.44 -16.58
CA THR A 47 -20.62 0.52 -16.40
C THR A 47 -21.02 1.34 -15.17
N LEU A 48 -20.04 1.84 -14.40
CA LEU A 48 -20.29 2.62 -13.20
C LEU A 48 -20.90 4.00 -13.52
N SER A 49 -21.97 4.36 -12.81
CA SER A 49 -22.52 5.72 -12.84
C SER A 49 -21.69 6.67 -11.97
N GLU A 50 -21.80 7.98 -12.24
CA GLU A 50 -21.14 9.01 -11.42
C GLU A 50 -21.60 8.98 -9.95
N GLU A 51 -22.87 8.63 -9.71
CA GLU A 51 -23.42 8.44 -8.38
C GLU A 51 -22.76 7.28 -7.64
N GLN A 52 -22.56 6.14 -8.31
CA GLN A 52 -21.87 4.98 -7.75
C GLN A 52 -20.40 5.31 -7.45
N LEU A 53 -19.73 6.10 -8.30
CA LEU A 53 -18.37 6.57 -8.03
C LEU A 53 -18.31 7.44 -6.78
N ALA A 54 -19.28 8.34 -6.59
CA ALA A 54 -19.37 9.18 -5.40
C ALA A 54 -19.67 8.35 -4.13
N GLN A 55 -20.53 7.34 -4.22
CA GLN A 55 -20.81 6.40 -3.12
C GLN A 55 -19.57 5.63 -2.71
N ILE A 56 -18.80 5.11 -3.68
CA ILE A 56 -17.53 4.41 -3.41
C ILE A 56 -16.53 5.36 -2.75
N ALA A 57 -16.42 6.61 -3.21
CA ALA A 57 -15.51 7.59 -2.62
C ALA A 57 -15.87 7.90 -1.15
N LYS A 58 -17.17 8.03 -0.84
CA LYS A 58 -17.65 8.16 0.54
C LYS A 58 -17.36 6.91 1.37
N ALA A 59 -17.65 5.72 0.82
CA ALA A 59 -17.40 4.46 1.50
C ALA A 59 -15.92 4.26 1.84
N ILE A 60 -14.99 4.71 1.00
CA ILE A 60 -13.55 4.66 1.29
C ILE A 60 -13.18 5.48 2.53
N GLN A 61 -13.79 6.65 2.73
CA GLN A 61 -13.50 7.54 3.86
C GLN A 61 -14.14 7.03 5.17
N THR A 62 -15.35 6.47 5.09
CA THR A 62 -16.10 5.98 6.26
C THR A 62 -15.65 4.59 6.70
N THR A 63 -15.07 3.78 5.80
CA THR A 63 -14.70 2.42 6.15
C THR A 63 -13.51 2.44 7.11
N GLU A 64 -13.76 1.98 8.32
CA GLU A 64 -12.75 1.79 9.35
C GLU A 64 -12.37 0.31 9.41
N MET A 65 -11.09 0.03 9.58
CA MET A 65 -10.61 -1.34 9.79
C MET A 65 -9.89 -1.48 11.11
N ARG A 66 -10.18 -2.59 11.80
CA ARG A 66 -9.38 -3.01 12.93
C ARG A 66 -8.01 -3.48 12.43
N PRO A 67 -6.89 -3.01 13.00
CA PRO A 67 -5.59 -3.53 12.65
C PRO A 67 -5.54 -5.04 12.96
N SER A 68 -5.14 -5.84 11.98
CA SER A 68 -5.02 -7.31 12.11
C SER A 68 -3.98 -7.79 13.12
N GLN A 69 -3.26 -6.86 13.77
CA GLN A 69 -2.09 -7.17 14.59
C GLN A 69 -2.11 -6.37 15.88
N THR A 70 -2.77 -6.90 16.90
CA THR A 70 -2.33 -6.69 18.28
C THR A 70 -2.31 -8.05 18.96
N ARG A 71 -1.09 -8.55 19.24
CA ARG A 71 -0.88 -9.73 20.09
C ARG A 71 -1.16 -9.39 21.57
N THR A 72 -1.19 -8.10 21.90
CA THR A 72 -1.59 -7.55 23.18
C THR A 72 -3.11 -7.50 23.25
N ALA A 73 -3.69 -7.78 24.42
CA ALA A 73 -5.12 -7.64 24.66
C ALA A 73 -5.62 -6.27 24.13
N PRO A 74 -6.81 -6.22 23.53
CA PRO A 74 -7.31 -4.99 22.94
C PRO A 74 -7.46 -3.95 24.06
N ASN A 75 -6.71 -2.85 23.98
CA ASN A 75 -7.04 -1.67 24.75
C ASN A 75 -8.44 -1.22 24.29
N PRO A 76 -9.39 -0.97 25.21
CA PRO A 76 -10.75 -0.55 24.86
C PRO A 76 -10.78 0.78 24.09
N GLU A 77 -9.71 1.56 24.17
CA GLU A 77 -9.49 2.82 23.47
C GLU A 77 -8.81 2.66 22.11
N THR A 78 -8.72 1.43 21.55
CA THR A 78 -8.11 1.25 20.22
C THR A 78 -9.03 1.86 19.16
N GLU A 79 -8.81 3.15 18.90
CA GLU A 79 -9.55 3.97 17.97
C GLU A 79 -9.57 3.32 16.59
N LEU A 80 -10.77 3.26 16.03
CA LEU A 80 -11.01 2.85 14.67
C LEU A 80 -10.10 3.65 13.73
N CYS A 81 -9.24 2.95 12.99
CA CYS A 81 -8.33 3.63 12.08
C CYS A 81 -9.04 3.82 10.73
N PRO A 82 -9.21 5.07 10.27
CA PRO A 82 -9.67 5.32 8.91
C PRO A 82 -8.65 4.78 7.91
N ILE A 83 -9.13 4.31 6.77
CA ILE A 83 -8.25 3.84 5.71
C ILE A 83 -7.57 5.06 5.07
N LEU A 84 -6.26 5.17 5.26
CA LEU A 84 -5.44 6.13 4.52
C LEU A 84 -5.15 5.58 3.13
N VAL A 85 -5.31 6.44 2.12
CA VAL A 85 -5.18 6.06 0.72
C VAL A 85 -4.15 6.97 0.04
N GLU A 86 -3.41 6.41 -0.91
CA GLU A 86 -2.52 7.13 -1.81
C GLU A 86 -1.53 8.09 -1.13
N GLY A 87 -1.71 9.40 -1.31
CA GLY A 87 -0.77 10.42 -0.85
C GLY A 87 -0.56 10.37 0.65
N ASP A 88 -1.63 10.23 1.41
CA ASP A 88 -1.58 10.25 2.87
C ASP A 88 -0.90 8.99 3.41
N LEU A 89 -1.22 7.84 2.84
CA LEU A 89 -0.56 6.58 3.22
C LEU A 89 0.93 6.60 2.86
N ARG A 90 1.32 7.13 1.69
CA ARG A 90 2.73 7.25 1.29
C ARG A 90 3.49 8.22 2.19
N ARG A 91 2.88 9.34 2.57
CA ARG A 91 3.46 10.35 3.47
C ARG A 91 3.71 9.73 4.84
N LYS A 92 2.69 9.10 5.44
CA LYS A 92 2.80 8.41 6.73
C LYS A 92 3.93 7.38 6.74
N VAL A 93 3.97 6.50 5.75
CA VAL A 93 5.03 5.47 5.65
C VAL A 93 6.42 6.10 5.51
N THR A 94 6.53 7.20 4.75
CA THR A 94 7.81 7.90 4.57
C THR A 94 8.27 8.55 5.87
N GLU A 95 7.34 9.16 6.60
CA GLU A 95 7.56 9.77 7.90
C GLU A 95 7.98 8.74 8.95
N ASP A 96 7.30 7.59 9.02
CA ASP A 96 7.68 6.48 9.90
C ASP A 96 9.12 6.02 9.65
N ILE A 97 9.52 5.90 8.38
CA ILE A 97 10.89 5.52 8.01
C ILE A 97 11.89 6.62 8.37
N LYS A 98 11.54 7.90 8.20
CA LYS A 98 12.37 9.04 8.60
C LYS A 98 12.57 9.05 10.11
N ASN A 99 11.52 8.81 10.89
CA ASN A 99 11.55 8.73 12.35
C ASN A 99 12.45 7.59 12.82
N LEU A 100 12.34 6.40 12.20
CA LEU A 100 13.23 5.28 12.52
C LEU A 100 14.71 5.60 12.28
N LYS A 101 15.01 6.37 11.22
CA LYS A 101 16.37 6.81 10.88
C LYS A 101 16.88 7.89 11.83
N SER A 102 16.06 8.89 12.19
CA SER A 102 16.46 9.98 13.09
C SER A 102 16.79 9.46 14.49
N ILE A 103 15.99 8.53 15.02
CA ILE A 103 16.21 7.85 16.30
C ILE A 103 17.48 6.95 16.28
N ARG A 104 18.02 6.65 15.09
CA ARG A 104 19.15 5.72 14.87
C ARG A 104 18.92 4.31 15.41
N SER A 105 17.66 3.88 15.47
CA SER A 105 17.29 2.49 15.77
C SER A 105 17.99 1.51 14.81
N TYR A 106 18.20 0.25 15.24
CA TYR A 106 18.79 -0.77 14.36
C TYR A 106 18.05 -0.87 13.00
N ARG A 107 16.72 -0.84 13.02
CA ARG A 107 15.89 -0.82 11.81
C ARG A 107 16.17 0.42 10.94
N GLY A 108 16.29 1.59 11.55
CA GLY A 108 16.65 2.84 10.87
C GLY A 108 18.01 2.77 10.18
N GLN A 109 19.03 2.28 10.88
CA GLN A 109 20.37 2.09 10.30
C GLN A 109 20.35 1.13 9.11
N ARG A 110 19.55 0.07 9.16
CA ARG A 110 19.37 -0.87 8.04
C ARG A 110 18.67 -0.20 6.85
N HIS A 111 17.65 0.61 7.09
CA HIS A 111 17.00 1.42 6.07
C HIS A 111 17.96 2.45 5.43
N GLN A 112 18.84 3.06 6.22
CA GLN A 112 19.86 4.00 5.73
C GLN A 112 20.89 3.29 4.84
N ARG A 113 21.31 2.07 5.20
CA ARG A 113 22.28 1.25 4.45
C ARG A 113 21.68 0.50 3.26
N GLY A 114 20.38 0.62 2.99
CA GLY A 114 19.71 -0.12 1.91
C GLY A 114 19.70 -1.64 2.12
N LEU A 115 19.74 -2.11 3.38
CA LEU A 115 19.76 -3.53 3.73
C LEU A 115 18.38 -4.02 4.18
N PRO A 116 18.11 -5.33 4.09
CA PRO A 116 16.96 -5.95 4.72
C PRO A 116 16.82 -5.60 6.21
N THR A 117 15.60 -5.31 6.66
CA THR A 117 15.34 -4.74 8.00
C THR A 117 14.75 -5.73 9.01
N ARG A 118 14.28 -6.90 8.55
CA ARG A 118 13.63 -7.94 9.38
C ARG A 118 14.55 -9.13 9.70
N GLY A 119 15.84 -8.89 9.90
CA GLY A 119 16.80 -9.94 10.27
C GLY A 119 17.16 -10.95 9.17
N GLN A 120 16.76 -10.69 7.92
CA GLN A 120 17.07 -11.57 6.79
C GLN A 120 18.58 -11.65 6.51
N ARG A 121 19.05 -12.81 6.04
CA ARG A 121 20.45 -13.06 5.66
C ARG A 121 20.89 -12.10 4.54
N THR A 122 21.99 -11.38 4.75
CA THR A 122 22.49 -10.36 3.81
C THR A 122 23.68 -10.80 2.96
N GLN A 123 24.28 -11.95 3.27
CA GLN A 123 25.47 -12.47 2.59
C GLN A 123 25.18 -12.84 1.12
N THR A 124 24.08 -13.54 0.86
CA THR A 124 23.73 -14.08 -0.46
C THR A 124 22.51 -13.36 -1.07
N ASN A 125 21.31 -13.71 -0.61
CA ASN A 125 20.04 -13.40 -1.28
C ASN A 125 19.36 -12.15 -0.73
N ALA A 126 19.98 -10.98 -0.94
CA ALA A 126 19.42 -9.68 -0.51
C ALA A 126 19.17 -8.70 -1.68
N ARG A 127 18.96 -9.22 -2.89
CA ARG A 127 18.91 -8.43 -4.13
C ARG A 127 17.72 -7.49 -4.24
N THR A 128 16.54 -7.85 -3.72
CA THR A 128 15.37 -6.96 -3.70
C THR A 128 15.64 -5.64 -2.95
N ARG A 129 16.55 -5.64 -1.97
CA ARG A 129 16.95 -4.43 -1.24
C ARG A 129 18.29 -3.85 -1.69
N LYS A 130 19.30 -4.68 -2.00
CA LYS A 130 20.61 -4.23 -2.48
C LYS A 130 20.61 -3.75 -3.94
N GLY A 131 19.56 -4.09 -4.71
CA GLY A 131 19.50 -3.86 -6.15
C GLY A 131 20.25 -4.93 -6.96
N PRO A 132 20.38 -4.70 -8.28
CA PRO A 132 21.08 -5.59 -9.21
C PRO A 132 22.51 -5.92 -8.77
N LYS A 133 23.04 -7.06 -9.22
CA LYS A 133 24.41 -7.48 -8.89
C LYS A 133 25.41 -6.54 -9.55
N LYS A 134 26.12 -5.76 -8.73
CA LYS A 134 27.26 -4.97 -9.17
C LYS A 134 28.48 -5.90 -9.23
N THR A 135 28.96 -6.20 -10.44
CA THR A 135 30.23 -6.92 -10.65
C THR A 135 31.37 -5.94 -10.39
N VAL A 136 32.34 -6.33 -9.58
CA VAL A 136 33.55 -5.54 -9.34
C VAL A 136 34.65 -6.06 -10.27
N GLY A 137 35.35 -5.17 -10.97
CA GLY A 137 36.56 -5.53 -11.74
C GLY A 137 36.38 -5.88 -13.23
N ALA A 138 35.20 -5.66 -13.83
CA ALA A 138 35.05 -5.78 -15.28
C ALA A 138 35.61 -4.52 -15.98
N GLN A 139 36.93 -4.46 -16.18
CA GLN A 139 37.51 -3.52 -17.14
C GLN A 139 37.19 -4.03 -18.55
N ARG A 140 36.49 -3.23 -19.37
CA ARG A 140 36.42 -3.46 -20.81
C ARG A 140 37.81 -3.17 -21.36
N LYS A 141 38.47 -4.17 -21.96
CA LYS A 141 39.62 -3.92 -22.83
C LYS A 141 39.12 -3.05 -23.99
N THR A 142 39.66 -1.85 -24.10
CA THR A 142 39.62 -1.06 -25.33
C THR A 142 40.78 -1.53 -26.18
N ASP A 143 40.47 -2.16 -27.31
CA ASP A 143 41.44 -2.36 -28.40
C ASP A 143 41.74 -1.02 -29.09
#